data_AF-Q5FMW7-F1
#
_entry.id   AF-Q5FMW7-F1
#
_cell.length_a   1.000
_cell.length_b   1.000
_cell.length_c   1.000
_cell.angle_alpha   90.00
_cell.angle_beta   90.00
_cell.angle_gamma   90.00
#
_symmetry.space_group_name_H-M   'P 1'
#
loop_
_entity.id
_entity.type
_entity.pdbx_description
1 polymer ?
#
loop_
_entity_poly.entity_id
_entity_poly.type
_entity_poly.pdbx_seq_one_letter_code
_entity_poly.pdbx_strand_id
1 'polypeptide(L)' 'MLPKNFTMVKATNRDKIATVRSTDMKYNPKINYMTICDGFIVSKNVKAKATNINTDYRYADHNPVRLEFSLK' A
#
# COMPACT_ATOMS: atom_id res chain seq x y z
N MET A 1 -15.09 -9.72 -6.46
CA MET A 1 -14.51 -10.91 -5.79
C MET A 1 -13.25 -11.32 -6.55
N LEU A 2 -12.17 -11.75 -5.88
CA LEU A 2 -10.93 -12.14 -6.60
C LEU A 2 -11.11 -13.48 -7.33
N PRO A 3 -10.45 -13.68 -8.49
CA PRO A 3 -10.44 -14.98 -9.15
C PRO A 3 -9.87 -16.10 -8.26
N LYS A 4 -10.25 -17.35 -8.55
CA LYS A 4 -9.71 -18.52 -7.84
C LYS A 4 -8.18 -18.51 -7.88
N ASN A 5 -7.55 -18.83 -6.74
CA ASN A 5 -6.10 -18.87 -6.55
C ASN A 5 -5.37 -17.51 -6.52
N PHE A 6 -6.10 -16.39 -6.41
CA PHE A 6 -5.52 -15.08 -6.14
C PHE A 6 -5.88 -14.58 -4.75
N THR A 7 -4.94 -13.92 -4.09
CA THR A 7 -5.14 -13.32 -2.76
C THR A 7 -4.57 -11.90 -2.72
N MET A 8 -5.17 -11.04 -1.91
CA MET A 8 -4.65 -9.70 -1.65
C MET A 8 -3.60 -9.74 -0.54
N VAL A 9 -2.43 -9.16 -0.79
CA VAL A 9 -1.35 -9.00 0.20
C VAL A 9 -1.57 -7.69 0.93
N LYS A 10 -1.89 -7.77 2.22
CA LYS A 10 -2.02 -6.60 3.09
C LYS A 10 -0.63 -6.19 3.59
N ALA A 11 -0.29 -4.91 3.47
CA ALA A 11 0.96 -4.40 4.04
C ALA A 11 0.98 -4.55 5.56
N THR A 12 2.13 -4.94 6.13
CA THR A 12 2.23 -5.23 7.57
C THR A 12 2.11 -4.00 8.46
N ASN A 13 2.30 -2.81 7.91
CA ASN A 13 2.18 -1.52 8.59
C ASN A 13 0.98 -0.69 8.11
N ARG A 14 0.00 -1.32 7.45
CA ARG A 14 -1.14 -0.62 6.82
C ARG A 14 -1.93 0.28 7.78
N ASP A 15 -2.04 -0.10 9.06
CA ASP A 15 -2.79 0.67 10.05
C ASP A 15 -2.03 1.88 10.60
N LYS A 16 -0.75 2.03 10.21
CA LYS A 16 0.12 3.14 10.63
C LYS A 16 0.47 4.07 9.49
N ILE A 17 0.73 3.52 8.31
CA ILE A 17 1.15 4.28 7.13
C ILE A 17 0.11 4.09 6.03
N ALA A 18 -0.58 5.17 5.68
CA ALA A 18 -1.47 5.21 4.53
C ALA A 18 -0.69 5.22 3.21
N THR A 19 -1.32 4.73 2.14
CA THR A 19 -0.69 4.69 0.80
C THR A 19 -1.06 5.90 -0.03
N VAL A 20 -2.15 6.60 0.27
CA VAL A 20 -2.60 7.76 -0.49
C VAL A 20 -3.16 8.84 0.44
N ARG A 21 -2.99 10.11 0.05
CA ARG A 21 -3.61 11.28 0.68
C ARG A 21 -4.60 11.98 -0.26
N SER A 22 -5.50 12.80 0.29
CA SER A 22 -6.25 13.77 -0.50
C SER A 22 -5.32 14.84 -1.10
N THR A 23 -5.67 15.38 -2.28
CA THR A 23 -4.84 16.33 -3.07
C THR A 23 -5.46 17.72 -3.21
N ASP A 24 -6.56 17.97 -2.51
CA ASP A 24 -7.29 19.25 -2.44
C ASP A 24 -6.50 20.37 -1.76
N MET A 25 -5.44 20.03 -1.03
CA MET A 25 -4.56 20.97 -0.33
C MET A 25 -3.10 20.51 -0.30
N LYS A 26 -2.18 21.40 0.10
CA LYS A 26 -0.78 21.04 0.41
C LYS A 26 -0.75 20.03 1.56
N TYR A 27 0.16 19.06 1.49
CA TYR A 27 0.27 18.03 2.51
C TYR A 27 0.52 18.59 3.92
N ASN A 28 -0.33 18.16 4.86
CA ASN A 28 -0.26 18.36 6.30
C ASN A 28 -0.77 17.09 7.00
N PRO A 29 0.09 16.36 7.74
CA PRO A 29 -0.27 15.10 8.38
C PRO A 29 -1.39 15.22 9.44
N LYS A 30 -1.68 16.43 9.94
CA LYS A 30 -2.72 16.67 10.94
C LYS A 30 -4.11 16.90 10.35
N ILE A 31 -4.20 17.16 9.04
CA ILE A 31 -5.44 17.63 8.39
C ILE A 31 -5.81 16.74 7.20
N ASN A 32 -4.84 16.31 6.39
CA ASN A 32 -5.15 15.51 5.21
C ASN A 32 -5.88 14.23 5.57
N TYR A 33 -6.95 13.95 4.82
CA TYR A 33 -7.49 12.61 4.75
C TYR A 33 -6.45 11.70 4.11
N MET A 34 -6.22 10.55 4.74
CA MET A 34 -5.25 9.55 4.32
C MET A 34 -5.90 8.17 4.40
N THR A 35 -5.68 7.34 3.38
CA THR A 35 -6.28 6.01 3.31
C THR A 35 -5.36 5.00 2.62
N ILE A 36 -5.81 3.76 2.56
CA ILE A 36 -5.10 2.66 1.90
C ILE A 36 -5.86 2.35 0.61
N CYS A 37 -5.27 2.70 -0.52
CA CYS A 37 -5.78 2.33 -1.85
C CYS A 37 -4.91 1.26 -2.53
N ASP A 38 -3.63 1.22 -2.17
CA ASP A 38 -2.63 0.44 -2.91
C ASP A 38 -2.28 -0.86 -2.21
N GLY A 39 -1.86 -1.83 -3.02
CA GLY A 39 -1.43 -3.14 -2.57
C GLY A 39 -1.19 -4.07 -3.75
N PHE A 40 -1.02 -5.35 -3.45
CA PHE A 40 -0.73 -6.36 -4.45
C PHE A 40 -1.75 -7.48 -4.37
N ILE A 41 -2.15 -7.99 -5.54
CA ILE A 41 -2.86 -9.26 -5.68
C ILE A 41 -1.86 -10.26 -6.24
N VAL A 42 -1.71 -11.41 -5.59
CA VAL A 42 -0.74 -12.42 -5.96
C VAL A 42 -1.41 -13.76 -6.22
N SER A 43 -0.83 -14.57 -7.10
CA SER A 43 -1.26 -15.94 -7.37
C SER A 43 -0.76 -16.92 -6.30
N LYS A 44 -1.39 -18.10 -6.18
CA LYS A 44 -1.11 -19.11 -5.14
C LYS A 44 0.36 -19.57 -5.05
N ASN A 45 1.12 -19.47 -6.14
CA ASN A 45 2.52 -19.89 -6.23
C ASN A 45 3.50 -18.81 -5.75
N VAL A 46 3.00 -17.66 -5.31
CA VAL A 46 3.81 -16.58 -4.75
C VAL A 46 3.67 -16.58 -3.23
N LYS A 47 4.81 -16.54 -2.51
CA LYS A 47 4.88 -16.19 -1.10
C LYS A 47 5.31 -14.73 -1.02
N ALA A 48 4.49 -13.86 -0.41
CA ALA A 48 4.72 -12.41 -0.44
C ALA A 48 4.48 -11.72 0.91
N LYS A 49 5.19 -10.62 1.11
CA LYS A 49 4.99 -9.64 2.19
C LYS A 49 5.00 -8.24 1.58
N ALA A 50 4.07 -7.39 1.99
CA ALA A 50 4.04 -5.99 1.58
C ALA A 50 4.38 -5.05 2.75
N THR A 51 4.96 -3.89 2.47
CA THR A 51 5.24 -2.83 3.45
C THR A 51 5.10 -1.46 2.78
N ASN A 52 4.37 -0.56 3.41
CA ASN A 52 4.22 0.82 2.94
C ASN A 52 5.48 1.61 3.33
N ILE A 53 6.08 2.31 2.38
CA ILE A 53 7.24 3.17 2.61
C ILE A 53 6.72 4.58 2.87
N ASN A 54 6.88 5.07 4.11
CA ASN A 54 6.50 6.45 4.40
C ASN A 54 7.54 7.42 3.83
N THR A 55 7.13 8.20 2.84
CA THR A 55 7.93 9.28 2.25
C THR A 55 7.40 10.66 2.61
N ASP A 56 6.40 10.72 3.50
CA ASP A 56 5.61 11.91 3.80
C ASP A 56 5.05 12.55 2.52
N TYR A 57 4.69 11.72 1.54
CA TYR A 57 4.15 12.14 0.23
C TYR A 57 5.03 13.18 -0.50
N ARG A 58 6.35 13.12 -0.28
CA ARG A 58 7.30 14.11 -0.81
C ARG A 58 7.35 14.14 -2.34
N TYR A 59 7.13 12.98 -2.97
CA TYR A 59 7.36 12.79 -4.41
C TYR A 59 6.07 12.58 -5.20
N ALA A 60 4.99 12.16 -4.52
CA ALA A 60 3.67 11.92 -5.09
C ALA A 60 2.62 12.00 -3.98
N ASP A 61 1.35 12.09 -4.34
CA ASP A 61 0.21 11.90 -3.45
C ASP A 61 0.07 10.45 -2.94
N HIS A 62 0.88 9.53 -3.47
CA HIS A 62 1.02 8.16 -2.99
C HIS A 62 2.36 7.90 -2.28
N ASN A 63 2.29 7.18 -1.16
CA ASN A 63 3.43 6.50 -0.56
C ASN A 63 3.64 5.15 -1.27
N PRO A 64 4.89 4.81 -1.66
CA PRO A 64 5.16 3.53 -2.32
C PRO A 64 4.82 2.31 -1.44
N VAL A 65 4.37 1.23 -2.07
CA VAL A 65 4.20 -0.07 -1.41
C VAL A 65 5.26 -1.03 -1.94
N ARG A 66 6.14 -1.51 -1.06
CA ARG A 66 7.16 -2.51 -1.41
C ARG A 66 6.59 -3.91 -1.29
N LEU A 67 6.77 -4.72 -2.32
CA LEU A 67 6.52 -6.17 -2.30
C LEU A 67 7.85 -6.91 -2.18
N GLU A 68 7.97 -7.76 -1.16
CA GLU A 68 9.02 -8.77 -1.06
C GLU A 68 8.37 -10.12 -1.32
N PHE A 69 8.88 -10.90 -2.27
CA PHE A 69 8.28 -12.17 -2.62
C PHE A 69 9.29 -13.24 -3.05
N SER A 70 8.85 -14.49 -2.99
CA SER A 70 9.51 -15.64 -3.60
C SER A 70 8.50 -16.52 -4.32
N LEU A 71 8.96 -17.26 -5.33
CA LEU A 71 8.20 -18.34 -5.93
C LEU A 71 8.28 -19.58 -5.03
N LYS A 72 7.20 -20.35 -4.99
CA LYS A 72 7.14 -21.63 -4.28
C LYS A 72 7.66 -22.77 -5.13
#